data_AF-A0A6G9AVD5-F1
#
_entry.id   AF-A0A6G9AVD5-F1
#
_cell.length_a   1.000
_cell.length_b   1.000
_cell.length_c   1.000
_cell.angle_alpha   90.00
_cell.angle_beta   90.00
_cell.angle_gamma   90.00
#
_symmetry.space_group_name_H-M   'P 1'
#
loop_
_entity.id
_entity.type
_entity.pdbx_description
1 polymer ?
#
loop_
_entity_poly.entity_id
_entity_poly.type
_entity_poly.pdbx_seq_one_letter_code
_entity_poly.pdbx_strand_id
1 'polypeptide(L)'
;MKTYRNEHVTVIVDCGVHFIQQTWTGLPTSESFQNGSLAILALARKHQPKRWLIDLQALRLFNPIDLQWFIQEWLPRATLYLPHNIRVAIILNDLNQFGKLGADMILRASARQNDTLVSRYFVGNEEAHQWLMLRG
;
A
#
# COMPACT_ATOMS: atom_id res chain seq x y z
N MET A 1 8.17 0.18 17.09
CA MET A 1 7.59 -0.58 15.97
C MET A 1 6.21 -1.10 16.38
N LYS A 2 5.21 -1.00 15.52
CA LYS A 2 3.87 -1.59 15.76
C LYS A 2 3.51 -2.52 14.61
N THR A 3 2.77 -3.58 14.91
CA THR A 3 2.39 -4.59 13.92
C THR A 3 0.90 -4.87 13.98
N TYR A 4 0.25 -4.91 12.82
CA TYR A 4 -1.07 -5.51 12.62
C TYR A 4 -0.90 -6.72 11.69
N ARG A 5 -1.68 -7.77 11.89
CA ARG A 5 -1.65 -8.95 11.02
C ARG A 5 -3.01 -9.61 10.97
N ASN A 6 -3.41 -10.01 9.77
CA ASN A 6 -4.44 -11.03 9.54
C ASN A 6 -3.85 -12.16 8.68
N GLU A 7 -4.70 -13.04 8.14
CA GLU A 7 -4.28 -14.17 7.31
C GLU A 7 -3.48 -13.76 6.07
N HIS A 8 -3.80 -12.62 5.45
CA HIS A 8 -3.30 -12.23 4.14
C HIS A 8 -2.46 -10.95 4.13
N VAL A 9 -2.54 -10.11 5.16
CA VAL A 9 -1.74 -8.90 5.27
C VAL A 9 -1.01 -8.82 6.61
N THR A 10 0.27 -8.46 6.54
CA THR A 10 1.03 -7.97 7.68
C THR A 10 1.36 -6.51 7.46
N VAL A 11 1.18 -5.68 8.49
CA VAL A 11 1.43 -4.25 8.46
C VAL A 11 2.40 -3.89 9.57
N ILE A 12 3.51 -3.25 9.21
CA ILE A 12 4.53 -2.79 10.15
C ILE A 12 4.58 -1.27 10.07
N VAL A 13 4.55 -0.61 11.24
CA VAL A 13 4.69 0.84 11.36
C VAL A 13 5.94 1.18 12.16
N ASP A 14 6.79 2.00 11.57
CA ASP A 14 7.91 2.65 12.24
C ASP A 14 7.68 4.16 12.30
N CYS A 15 7.32 4.61 13.50
CA CYS A 15 7.06 6.02 13.79
C CYS A 15 8.32 6.88 13.71
N GLY A 16 9.51 6.33 14.01
CA GLY A 16 10.76 7.09 14.05
C GLY A 16 11.16 7.62 12.68
N VAL A 17 10.74 6.91 11.63
CA VAL A 17 11.01 7.26 10.23
C VAL A 17 9.73 7.48 9.41
N HIS A 18 8.57 7.68 10.05
CA HIS A 18 7.28 7.89 9.37
C HIS A 18 7.03 6.87 8.24
N PHE A 19 7.25 5.60 8.55
CA PHE A 19 7.23 4.50 7.60
C PHE A 19 6.10 3.53 7.92
N ILE A 20 5.42 3.09 6.87
CA ILE A 20 4.48 1.97 6.92
C ILE A 20 4.87 0.96 5.84
N GLN A 21 4.91 -0.31 6.20
CA GLN A 21 5.03 -1.42 5.27
C GLN A 21 3.78 -2.28 5.37
N GLN A 22 3.21 -2.62 4.22
CA GLN A 22 2.20 -3.65 4.09
C GLN A 22 2.74 -4.78 3.21
N THR A 23 2.50 -6.01 3.61
CA THR A 23 2.92 -7.21 2.88
C THR A 23 1.70 -8.07 2.67
N TRP A 24 1.26 -8.19 1.42
CA TRP A 24 0.08 -8.94 1.01
C TRP A 24 0.48 -10.29 0.44
N THR A 25 -0.26 -11.34 0.82
CA THR A 25 0.09 -12.73 0.50
C THR A 25 -1.13 -13.56 0.14
N GLY A 26 -0.94 -14.55 -0.74
CA GLY A 26 -1.96 -15.52 -1.10
C GLY A 26 -3.10 -14.92 -1.93
N LEU A 27 -4.32 -15.34 -1.63
CA LEU A 27 -5.55 -14.90 -2.31
C LEU A 27 -6.56 -14.44 -1.24
N PRO A 28 -6.54 -13.15 -0.85
CA PRO A 28 -7.41 -12.66 0.21
C PRO A 28 -8.89 -12.76 -0.18
N THR A 29 -9.73 -13.16 0.78
CA THR A 29 -11.17 -12.95 0.70
C THR A 29 -11.50 -11.46 0.77
N SER A 30 -12.67 -11.05 0.28
CA SER A 30 -13.12 -9.65 0.37
C SER A 30 -13.15 -9.14 1.81
N GLU A 31 -13.62 -9.97 2.75
CA GLU A 31 -13.58 -9.64 4.18
C GLU A 31 -12.15 -9.39 4.67
N SER A 32 -11.21 -10.29 4.37
CA SER A 32 -9.82 -10.16 4.81
C SER A 32 -9.12 -8.95 4.18
N PHE A 33 -9.38 -8.69 2.90
CA PHE A 33 -8.87 -7.53 2.18
C PHE A 33 -9.40 -6.22 2.76
N GLN A 34 -10.72 -6.12 2.96
CA GLN A 34 -11.34 -4.91 3.49
C GLN A 34 -10.93 -4.65 4.94
N ASN A 35 -10.92 -5.68 5.80
CA ASN A 35 -10.46 -5.56 7.18
C ASN A 35 -8.99 -5.13 7.25
N GLY A 36 -8.13 -5.73 6.43
CA GLY A 36 -6.73 -5.35 6.32
C GLY A 36 -6.57 -3.90 5.87
N SER A 37 -7.28 -3.49 4.81
CA SER A 37 -7.26 -2.13 4.28
C SER A 37 -7.74 -1.10 5.32
N LEU A 38 -8.81 -1.38 6.06
CA LEU A 38 -9.32 -0.50 7.10
C LEU A 38 -8.34 -0.38 8.28
N ALA A 39 -7.68 -1.47 8.67
CA ALA A 39 -6.63 -1.45 9.69
C ALA A 39 -5.43 -0.59 9.26
N ILE A 40 -5.01 -0.72 8.00
CA ILE A 40 -3.97 0.11 7.39
C ILE A 40 -4.36 1.59 7.43
N LEU A 41 -5.60 1.93 7.06
CA LEU A 41 -6.08 3.32 7.11
C LEU A 41 -6.06 3.88 8.54
N ALA A 42 -6.52 3.10 9.51
CA ALA A 42 -6.50 3.51 10.92
C ALA A 42 -5.06 3.77 11.42
N LEU A 43 -4.11 2.91 11.05
CA LEU A 43 -2.69 3.07 11.37
C LEU A 43 -2.09 4.28 10.66
N ALA A 44 -2.34 4.44 9.37
CA ALA A 44 -1.81 5.53 8.57
C ALA A 44 -2.37 6.89 9.04
N ARG A 45 -3.66 6.96 9.38
CA ARG A 45 -4.26 8.16 10.01
C ARG A 45 -3.58 8.51 11.33
N LYS A 46 -3.30 7.51 12.18
CA LYS A 46 -2.68 7.70 13.49
C LYS A 46 -1.21 8.13 13.39
N HIS A 47 -0.48 7.61 12.42
CA HIS A 47 0.98 7.72 12.36
C HIS A 47 1.50 8.62 11.25
N GLN A 48 0.61 9.11 10.36
CA GLN A 48 0.91 10.08 9.31
C GLN A 48 2.20 9.71 8.54
N PRO A 49 2.24 8.52 7.89
CA PRO A 49 3.43 8.05 7.23
C PRO A 49 3.74 8.92 6.01
N LYS A 50 5.03 9.14 5.76
CA LYS A 50 5.54 9.80 4.54
C LYS A 50 6.15 8.79 3.57
N ARG A 51 6.42 7.57 4.06
CA ARG A 51 7.07 6.49 3.33
C ARG A 51 6.19 5.25 3.44
N TRP A 52 5.82 4.70 2.30
CA TRP A 52 4.93 3.56 2.23
C TRP A 52 5.56 2.47 1.36
N LEU A 53 5.84 1.31 1.94
CA LEU A 53 6.24 0.13 1.21
C LEU A 53 5.06 -0.84 1.06
N ILE A 54 4.80 -1.28 -0.17
CA ILE A 54 3.75 -2.24 -0.50
C ILE A 54 4.41 -3.45 -1.13
N ASP A 55 4.54 -4.53 -0.37
CA ASP A 55 5.06 -5.80 -0.89
C ASP A 55 3.90 -6.67 -1.38
N LEU A 56 3.90 -6.92 -2.69
CA LEU A 56 2.89 -7.72 -3.39
C LEU A 56 3.51 -8.99 -3.99
N GLN A 57 4.77 -9.33 -3.74
CA GLN A 57 5.45 -10.45 -4.41
C GLN A 57 4.76 -11.80 -4.21
N ALA A 58 4.18 -12.00 -3.02
CA ALA A 58 3.46 -13.21 -2.65
C ALA A 58 1.94 -13.11 -2.82
N LEU A 59 1.42 -11.97 -3.29
CA LEU A 59 0.00 -11.82 -3.62
C LEU A 59 -0.26 -12.47 -4.99
N ARG A 60 -1.24 -13.38 -5.04
CA ARG A 60 -1.60 -14.07 -6.28
C ARG A 60 -2.48 -13.22 -7.19
N LEU A 61 -3.49 -12.57 -6.60
CA LEU A 61 -4.48 -11.79 -7.34
C LEU A 61 -5.23 -10.85 -6.39
N PHE A 62 -5.53 -9.64 -6.87
CA PHE A 62 -6.58 -8.82 -6.28
C PHE A 62 -7.93 -9.17 -6.91
N ASN A 63 -8.93 -9.40 -6.08
CA ASN A 63 -10.31 -9.52 -6.55
C ASN A 63 -10.77 -8.17 -7.15
N PRO A 64 -11.29 -8.13 -8.39
CA PRO A 64 -11.76 -6.89 -9.02
C PRO A 64 -12.82 -6.13 -8.21
N ILE A 65 -13.72 -6.84 -7.51
CA ILE A 65 -14.75 -6.22 -6.67
C ILE A 65 -14.10 -5.44 -5.52
N ASP A 66 -13.05 -6.01 -4.94
CA ASP A 66 -12.32 -5.41 -3.83
C ASP A 66 -11.47 -4.21 -4.28
N LEU A 67 -10.89 -4.26 -5.49
CA LEU A 67 -10.23 -3.09 -6.09
C LEU A 67 -11.22 -1.95 -6.33
N GLN A 68 -12.42 -2.26 -6.81
CA GLN A 68 -13.45 -1.25 -7.01
C GLN A 68 -13.88 -0.63 -5.68
N TRP A 69 -14.16 -1.44 -4.67
CA TRP A 69 -14.46 -0.95 -3.31
C TRP A 69 -13.31 -0.09 -2.78
N PHE A 70 -12.06 -0.50 -2.96
CA PHE A 70 -10.91 0.26 -2.49
C PHE A 70 -10.86 1.65 -3.15
N ILE A 71 -11.08 1.73 -4.45
CA ILE A 71 -11.06 2.99 -5.20
C ILE A 71 -12.26 3.89 -4.86
N GLN A 72 -13.45 3.31 -4.65
CA GLN A 72 -14.70 4.06 -4.44
C GLN A 72 -14.94 4.45 -2.98
N GLU A 73 -14.56 3.59 -2.03
CA GLU A 73 -14.87 3.76 -0.61
C GLU A 73 -13.63 4.07 0.23
N TRP A 74 -12.55 3.32 0.04
CA TRP A 74 -11.38 3.43 0.89
C TRP A 74 -10.53 4.65 0.53
N LEU A 75 -10.22 4.83 -0.76
CA LEU A 75 -9.29 5.85 -1.24
C LEU A 75 -9.78 7.27 -0.95
N PRO A 76 -11.06 7.65 -1.18
CA PRO A 76 -11.54 8.99 -0.84
C PRO A 76 -11.38 9.30 0.65
N ARG A 77 -11.62 8.31 1.53
CA ARG A 77 -11.41 8.47 2.98
C ARG A 77 -9.93 8.64 3.30
N ALA A 78 -9.05 7.90 2.62
CA ALA A 78 -7.61 8.02 2.81
C ALA A 78 -7.10 9.41 2.44
N THR A 79 -7.54 9.98 1.32
CA THR A 79 -7.14 11.32 0.87
C THR A 79 -7.46 12.42 1.89
N LEU A 80 -8.54 12.29 2.66
CA LEU A 80 -8.91 13.25 3.71
C LEU A 80 -7.95 13.27 4.91
N TYR A 81 -7.24 12.17 5.16
CA TYR A 81 -6.46 12.00 6.39
C TYR A 81 -4.96 11.82 6.16
N LEU A 82 -4.56 11.44 4.95
CA LEU A 82 -3.18 11.15 4.64
C LEU A 82 -2.43 12.42 4.23
N PRO A 83 -1.14 12.52 4.55
CA PRO A 83 -0.32 13.62 4.06
C PRO A 83 -0.25 13.59 2.53
N HIS A 84 -0.14 14.77 1.92
CA HIS A 84 -0.10 14.88 0.46
C HIS A 84 1.24 14.34 -0.08
N ASN A 85 2.35 14.62 0.60
CA ASN A 85 3.69 14.23 0.18
C ASN A 85 4.12 12.80 0.59
N ILE A 86 3.37 11.79 0.15
CA ILE A 86 3.72 10.38 0.38
C ILE A 86 4.55 9.83 -0.78
N ARG A 87 5.63 9.12 -0.42
CA ARG A 87 6.36 8.24 -1.34
C ARG A 87 5.92 6.79 -1.17
N VAL A 88 5.53 6.16 -2.27
CA VAL A 88 5.03 4.78 -2.30
C VAL A 88 5.98 3.91 -3.13
N ALA A 89 6.59 2.91 -2.49
CA ALA A 89 7.33 1.87 -3.19
C ALA A 89 6.47 0.61 -3.26
N ILE A 90 6.36 0.02 -4.45
CA ILE A 90 5.61 -1.21 -4.67
C ILE A 90 6.58 -2.30 -5.13
N ILE A 91 6.68 -3.39 -4.38
CA ILE A 91 7.50 -4.54 -4.74
C ILE A 91 6.64 -5.58 -5.44
N LEU A 92 7.06 -5.99 -6.62
CA LEU A 92 6.44 -7.03 -7.44
C LEU A 92 7.54 -7.96 -7.98
N ASN A 93 7.16 -9.17 -8.37
CA ASN A 93 8.02 -10.04 -9.19
C ASN A 93 7.45 -10.11 -10.62
N ASP A 94 8.28 -10.53 -11.59
CA ASP A 94 7.89 -10.60 -13.00
C ASP A 94 6.70 -11.53 -13.28
N LEU A 95 6.43 -12.46 -12.36
CA LEU A 95 5.31 -13.40 -12.43
C LEU A 95 3.98 -12.77 -11.98
N ASN A 96 3.99 -11.61 -11.30
CA ASN A 96 2.81 -10.99 -10.72
C ASN A 96 2.19 -9.90 -11.61
N GLN A 97 1.88 -10.25 -12.86
CA GLN A 97 1.25 -9.32 -13.81
C GLN A 97 -0.13 -8.83 -13.33
N PHE A 98 -0.91 -9.69 -12.67
CA PHE A 98 -2.21 -9.32 -12.12
C PHE A 98 -2.10 -8.36 -10.93
N GLY A 99 -1.14 -8.58 -10.03
CA GLY A 99 -0.84 -7.65 -8.95
C GLY A 99 -0.41 -6.28 -9.49
N LYS A 100 0.36 -6.26 -10.58
CA LYS A 100 0.74 -5.02 -11.28
C LYS A 100 -0.48 -4.29 -11.83
N LEU A 101 -1.39 -4.97 -12.53
CA LEU A 101 -2.60 -4.36 -13.08
C LEU A 101 -3.47 -3.73 -11.98
N GLY A 102 -3.68 -4.43 -10.87
CA GLY A 102 -4.43 -3.89 -9.74
C GLY A 102 -3.75 -2.68 -9.10
N ALA A 103 -2.42 -2.75 -8.91
CA ALA A 103 -1.63 -1.64 -8.41
C ALA A 103 -1.69 -0.42 -9.35
N ASP A 104 -1.59 -0.62 -10.67
CA ASP A 104 -1.69 0.45 -11.68
C ASP A 104 -3.05 1.16 -11.62
N MET A 105 -4.15 0.41 -11.45
CA MET A 105 -5.49 0.99 -11.28
C MET A 105 -5.57 1.87 -10.04
N ILE A 106 -5.05 1.40 -8.90
CA ILE A 106 -5.04 2.16 -7.64
C ILE A 106 -4.13 3.39 -7.73
N LEU A 107 -2.94 3.26 -8.32
CA LEU A 107 -2.02 4.38 -8.48
C LEU A 107 -2.60 5.48 -9.37
N ARG A 108 -3.23 5.12 -10.49
CA ARG A 108 -3.92 6.08 -11.36
C ARG A 108 -5.07 6.78 -10.63
N ALA A 109 -5.85 6.06 -9.83
CA ALA A 109 -6.92 6.65 -9.04
C ALA A 109 -6.36 7.58 -7.94
N SER A 110 -5.28 7.19 -7.29
CA SER A 110 -4.60 7.97 -6.24
C SER A 110 -4.01 9.26 -6.79
N ALA A 111 -3.32 9.20 -7.93
CA ALA A 111 -2.69 10.36 -8.57
C ALA A 111 -3.71 11.42 -9.02
N ARG A 112 -4.96 11.04 -9.31
CA ARG A 112 -6.06 11.98 -9.60
C ARG A 112 -6.52 12.76 -8.36
N GLN A 113 -6.31 12.22 -7.17
CA GLN A 113 -6.74 12.83 -5.90
C GLN A 113 -5.59 13.52 -5.15
N ASN A 114 -4.35 13.13 -5.44
CA ASN A 114 -3.15 13.67 -4.83
C ASN A 114 -2.03 13.74 -5.89
N ASP A 115 -1.83 14.92 -6.46
CA ASP A 115 -0.84 15.22 -7.49
C ASP A 115 0.61 15.18 -6.98
N THR A 116 0.81 15.28 -5.67
CA THR A 116 2.13 15.20 -5.03
C THR A 116 2.55 13.78 -4.64
N LEU A 117 1.70 12.77 -4.88
CA LEU A 117 2.02 11.37 -4.65
C LEU A 117 3.11 10.90 -5.63
N VAL A 118 4.22 10.39 -5.09
CA VAL A 118 5.29 9.79 -5.89
C VAL A 118 5.28 8.29 -5.67
N SER A 119 5.22 7.51 -6.76
CA SER A 119 5.23 6.05 -6.69
C SER A 119 6.27 5.43 -7.62
N ARG A 120 6.84 4.30 -7.21
CA ARG A 120 7.80 3.53 -8.02
C ARG A 120 7.67 2.02 -7.76
N TYR A 121 7.86 1.24 -8.82
CA TYR A 121 7.94 -0.21 -8.77
C TYR A 121 9.38 -0.69 -8.55
N PHE A 122 9.52 -1.79 -7.80
CA PHE A 122 10.78 -2.44 -7.50
C PHE A 122 10.64 -3.96 -7.60
N VAL A 123 11.74 -4.65 -7.89
CA VAL A 123 11.81 -6.13 -7.86
C VAL A 123 12.37 -6.62 -6.52
N GLY A 124 13.20 -5.81 -5.85
CA GLY A 124 13.86 -6.15 -4.59
C GLY A 124 13.46 -5.25 -3.43
N ASN A 125 13.45 -5.82 -2.23
CA ASN A 125 13.15 -5.09 -1.00
C ASN A 125 14.21 -4.02 -0.67
N GLU A 126 15.49 -4.33 -0.86
CA GLU A 126 16.59 -3.42 -0.52
C GLU A 126 16.53 -2.09 -1.30
N GLU A 127 16.40 -2.16 -2.63
CA GLU A 127 16.33 -0.97 -3.49
C GLU A 127 15.12 -0.10 -3.15
N ALA A 128 13.97 -0.74 -2.90
CA ALA A 128 12.74 -0.06 -2.49
C ALA A 128 12.91 0.70 -1.18
N HIS A 129 13.53 0.06 -0.18
CA HIS A 129 13.82 0.68 1.11
C HIS A 129 14.80 1.84 0.98
N GLN A 130 15.90 1.66 0.24
CA GLN A 130 16.88 2.73 0.01
C GLN A 130 16.20 3.95 -0.60
N TRP A 131 15.41 3.76 -1.66
CA TRP A 131 14.68 4.85 -2.31
C TRP A 131 13.71 5.59 -1.39
N LEU A 132 12.98 4.85 -0.53
CA LEU A 132 12.07 5.46 0.45
C LEU A 132 12.82 6.27 1.51
N MET A 133 14.04 5.86 1.89
CA MET A 133 14.83 6.52 2.92
C MET A 133 15.62 7.73 2.42
N LEU A 134 15.86 7.83 1.10
CA LEU A 134 16.44 9.03 0.50
C LEU A 134 15.58 10.26 0.87
N ARG A 135 16.21 11.26 1.49
CA ARG A 135 15.60 12.58 1.61
C ARG A 135 15.54 13.16 0.20
N GLY A 136 14.38 13.67 -0.21
CA GLY A 136 14.36 14.64 -1.29
C GLY A 136 13.33 15.68 -0.96
#